data_AF-A0A920QU19-F1
#
_entry.id   AF-A0A920QU19-F1
#
_cell.length_a   1.000
_cell.length_b   1.000
_cell.length_c   1.000
_cell.angle_alpha   90.00
_cell.angle_beta   90.00
_cell.angle_gamma   90.00
#
_symmetry.space_group_name_H-M   'P 1'
#
loop_
_entity.id
_entity.type
_entity.pdbx_description
1 polymer ?
#
loop_
_entity_poly.entity_id
_entity_poly.type
_entity_poly.pdbx_seq_one_letter_code
_entity_poly.pdbx_strand_id
1 'polypeptide(L)'
;MLLTGDSIDAHTALDWGLINRVVPDSDVSAETRALLERATRGSRYSKGKGKQALYRHMDLDTAGAYDLATDVMAETSQSMDGQEAITSFVEKRRPEFGA
;
A
#
# COMPACT_ATOMS: atom_id res chain seq x y z
N MET A 1 23.90 13.48 5.54
CA MET A 1 22.88 14.00 4.58
C MET A 1 22.47 15.45 4.80
N LEU A 2 21.55 15.81 5.71
CA LEU A 2 21.00 17.19 5.70
C LEU A 2 21.97 18.28 6.20
N LEU A 3 22.69 18.01 7.29
CA LEU A 3 23.68 18.95 7.85
C LEU A 3 25.11 18.67 7.37
N THR A 4 25.44 17.40 7.12
CA THR A 4 26.82 16.96 6.81
C THR A 4 27.08 16.73 5.32
N GLY A 5 26.03 16.53 4.50
CA GLY A 5 26.19 16.17 3.09
C GLY A 5 26.62 14.72 2.81
N ASP A 6 26.91 13.90 3.83
CA ASP A 6 27.38 12.52 3.63
C ASP A 6 26.39 11.68 2.82
N SER A 7 26.91 10.93 1.84
CA SER A 7 26.16 9.93 1.08
C SER A 7 25.98 8.63 1.87
N ILE A 8 24.93 7.88 1.55
CA ILE A 8 24.71 6.51 2.04
C ILE A 8 24.69 5.54 0.87
N ASP A 9 25.10 4.30 1.11
CA ASP A 9 24.95 3.22 0.13
C ASP A 9 23.54 2.61 0.18
N ALA A 10 23.25 1.72 -0.77
CA ALA A 10 21.94 1.09 -0.91
C ALA A 10 21.57 0.20 0.29
N HIS A 11 22.56 -0.48 0.89
CA HIS A 11 22.33 -1.32 2.06
C HIS A 11 21.95 -0.50 3.29
N THR A 12 22.65 0.61 3.53
CA THR A 12 22.30 1.57 4.58
C THR A 12 20.90 2.15 4.36
N ALA A 13 20.55 2.51 3.12
CA ALA A 13 19.22 3.02 2.79
C ALA A 13 18.10 1.99 3.05
N LEU A 14 18.37 0.70 2.81
CA LEU A 14 17.44 -0.39 3.15
C LEU A 14 17.27 -0.53 4.66
N ASP A 15 18.37 -0.54 5.41
CA ASP A 15 18.36 -0.70 6.86
C ASP A 15 17.61 0.45 7.55
N TRP A 16 17.66 1.66 6.99
CA TRP A 16 16.92 2.82 7.48
C TRP A 16 15.46 2.87 7.02
N GLY A 17 15.04 1.94 6.16
CA GLY A 17 13.68 1.88 5.62
C GLY A 17 13.36 2.91 4.54
N LEU A 18 14.38 3.54 3.93
CA LEU A 18 14.21 4.51 2.84
C LEU A 18 13.84 3.81 1.52
N ILE A 19 14.35 2.60 1.30
CA ILE A 19 14.03 1.76 0.14
C ILE A 19 13.57 0.37 0.60
N ASN A 20 12.81 -0.32 -0.23
CA ASN A 20 12.20 -1.61 0.16
C ASN A 20 13.09 -2.84 -0.12
N ARG A 21 14.09 -2.73 -1.00
CA ARG A 21 14.95 -3.86 -1.42
C ARG A 21 16.23 -3.37 -2.10
N VAL A 22 17.31 -4.14 -1.97
CA VAL A 22 18.57 -3.99 -2.73
C VAL A 22 18.77 -5.24 -3.58
N VAL A 23 19.06 -5.07 -4.87
CA VAL A 23 19.32 -6.13 -5.84
C VAL A 23 20.46 -5.71 -6.79
N PRO A 24 21.08 -6.64 -7.55
CA PRO A 24 22.00 -6.26 -8.61
C PRO A 24 21.35 -5.28 -9.59
N ASP A 25 22.16 -4.36 -10.14
CA ASP A 25 21.68 -3.31 -11.04
C ASP A 25 20.90 -3.87 -12.25
N SER A 26 21.35 -5.01 -12.79
CA SER A 26 20.69 -5.73 -13.89
C SER A 26 19.26 -6.17 -13.58
N ASP A 27 18.92 -6.31 -12.29
CA ASP A 27 17.68 -6.94 -11.85
C ASP A 27 16.64 -5.92 -11.37
N VAL A 28 17.01 -4.64 -11.23
CA VAL A 28 16.16 -3.57 -10.71
C VAL A 28 14.83 -3.50 -11.46
N SER A 29 14.85 -3.61 -12.79
CA SER A 29 13.64 -3.57 -13.61
C SER A 29 12.72 -4.78 -13.38
N ALA A 30 13.30 -5.98 -13.27
CA ALA A 30 12.54 -7.21 -13.04
C ALA A 30 11.90 -7.20 -11.65
N GLU A 31 12.67 -6.80 -10.64
CA GLU A 31 12.23 -6.76 -9.24
C GLU A 31 11.19 -5.67 -8.99
N THR A 32 11.35 -4.50 -9.62
CA THR A 32 10.35 -3.43 -9.61
C THR A 32 9.04 -3.93 -10.22
N ARG A 33 9.09 -4.62 -11.36
CA ARG A 33 7.88 -5.17 -11.99
C ARG A 33 7.23 -6.24 -11.12
N ALA A 34 8.00 -7.14 -10.51
CA ALA A 34 7.47 -8.14 -9.57
C ALA A 34 6.85 -7.49 -8.30
N LEU A 35 7.39 -6.36 -7.83
CA LEU A 35 6.77 -5.57 -6.77
C LEU A 35 5.43 -4.99 -7.24
N LEU A 36 5.40 -4.33 -8.40
CA LEU A 36 4.19 -3.73 -8.95
C LEU A 36 3.10 -4.77 -9.18
N GLU A 37 3.43 -5.90 -9.81
CA GLU A 37 2.49 -7.01 -10.02
C GLU A 37 1.84 -7.47 -8.73
N ARG A 38 2.58 -7.54 -7.61
CA ARG A 38 2.03 -7.90 -6.30
C ARG A 38 1.23 -6.74 -5.67
N ALA A 39 1.76 -5.53 -5.75
CA ALA A 39 1.20 -4.34 -5.12
C ALA A 39 -0.11 -3.89 -5.77
N THR A 40 -0.31 -4.15 -7.05
CA THR A 40 -1.52 -3.79 -7.81
C THR A 40 -2.58 -4.88 -7.82
N ARG A 41 -2.34 -6.08 -7.27
CA ARG A 41 -3.40 -7.10 -7.11
C ARG A 41 -4.52 -6.60 -6.21
N GLY A 42 -5.76 -6.81 -6.63
CA GLY A 42 -6.94 -6.43 -5.88
C GLY A 42 -7.58 -5.15 -6.40
N SER A 43 -8.54 -4.62 -5.64
CA SER A 43 -9.24 -3.38 -5.98
C SER A 43 -8.30 -2.18 -6.05
N ARG A 44 -8.31 -1.48 -7.19
CA ARG A 44 -7.68 -0.17 -7.35
C ARG A 44 -8.32 0.86 -6.43
N TYR A 45 -9.65 0.84 -6.33
CA TYR A 45 -10.43 1.75 -5.49
C TYR A 45 -10.06 1.60 -4.01
N SER A 46 -10.09 0.38 -3.45
CA SER A 46 -9.76 0.12 -2.04
C SER A 46 -8.31 0.53 -1.72
N LYS A 47 -7.35 0.24 -2.61
CA LYS A 47 -5.95 0.69 -2.42
C LYS A 47 -5.82 2.19 -2.44
N GLY A 48 -6.53 2.87 -3.35
CA GLY A 48 -6.53 4.33 -3.46
C GLY A 48 -7.05 4.97 -2.17
N LYS A 49 -8.22 4.52 -1.70
CA LYS A 49 -8.83 4.98 -0.43
C LYS A 49 -7.92 4.69 0.76
N GLY A 50 -7.37 3.48 0.85
CA GLY A 50 -6.44 3.09 1.91
C GLY A 50 -5.17 3.96 1.95
N LYS A 51 -4.57 4.24 0.79
CA LYS A 51 -3.38 5.12 0.71
C LYS A 51 -3.70 6.55 1.14
N GLN A 52 -4.85 7.10 0.75
CA GLN A 52 -5.28 8.43 1.18
C GLN A 52 -5.52 8.49 2.70
N ALA A 53 -6.19 7.47 3.25
CA ALA A 53 -6.43 7.35 4.69
C ALA A 53 -5.11 7.22 5.47
N LEU A 54 -4.15 6.44 4.96
CA LEU A 54 -2.81 6.29 5.54
C LEU A 54 -2.14 7.66 5.75
N TYR A 55 -2.01 8.45 4.68
CA TYR A 55 -1.36 9.76 4.79
C TYR A 55 -2.12 10.72 5.70
N ARG A 56 -3.46 10.71 5.66
CA ARG A 56 -4.26 11.60 6.50
C ARG A 56 -4.20 11.22 7.98
N HIS A 57 -4.18 9.93 8.32
CA HIS A 57 -4.16 9.52 9.73
C HIS A 57 -2.81 9.78 10.40
N MET A 58 -1.71 9.93 9.63
CA MET A 58 -0.38 10.22 10.17
C MET A 58 -0.30 11.59 10.84
N ASP A 59 -1.20 12.51 10.47
CA ASP A 59 -1.29 13.86 11.03
C ASP A 59 -2.29 13.96 12.20
N LEU A 60 -2.92 12.85 12.61
CA LEU A 60 -3.94 12.80 13.66
C LEU A 60 -3.39 12.17 14.94
N ASP A 61 -4.05 12.47 16.06
CA ASP A 61 -3.88 11.70 17.28
C ASP A 61 -4.51 10.30 17.14
N THR A 62 -4.22 9.41 18.10
CA THR A 62 -4.70 8.03 18.04
C THR A 62 -6.22 7.93 17.91
N ALA A 63 -6.97 8.77 18.65
CA ALA A 63 -8.43 8.74 18.61
C ALA A 63 -8.97 9.16 17.23
N GLY A 64 -8.52 10.30 16.70
CA GLY A 64 -8.92 10.77 15.38
C GLY A 64 -8.48 9.84 14.25
N ALA A 65 -7.31 9.19 14.39
CA ALA A 65 -6.86 8.18 13.45
C ALA A 65 -7.80 6.95 13.41
N TYR A 66 -8.28 6.49 14.56
CA TYR A 66 -9.25 5.39 14.63
C TYR A 66 -10.63 5.77 14.10
N ASP A 67 -11.10 6.99 14.38
CA ASP A 67 -12.37 7.50 13.84
C ASP A 67 -12.30 7.53 12.31
N LEU A 68 -11.25 8.13 11.74
CA LEU A 68 -11.02 8.16 10.29
C LEU A 68 -10.92 6.75 9.68
N ALA A 69 -10.17 5.85 10.32
CA ALA A 69 -10.00 4.49 9.81
C ALA A 69 -11.34 3.74 9.80
N THR A 70 -12.15 3.90 10.84
CA THR A 70 -13.47 3.26 10.96
C THR A 70 -14.40 3.74 9.85
N ASP A 71 -14.47 5.06 9.62
CA ASP A 71 -15.30 5.64 8.55
C ASP A 71 -14.88 5.13 7.16
N VAL A 72 -13.58 5.14 6.88
CA VAL A 72 -13.05 4.67 5.59
C VAL A 72 -13.32 3.17 5.41
N MET A 73 -13.15 2.35 6.45
CA MET A 73 -13.47 0.93 6.40
C MET A 73 -14.96 0.69 6.16
N ALA A 74 -15.84 1.41 6.87
CA ALA A 74 -17.28 1.32 6.68
C ALA A 74 -17.68 1.68 5.25
N GLU A 75 -17.21 2.83 4.73
CA GLU A 75 -17.48 3.27 3.36
C GLU A 75 -16.97 2.25 2.32
N THR A 76 -15.70 1.83 2.44
CA THR A 76 -15.10 0.91 1.46
C THR A 76 -15.73 -0.47 1.49
N SER A 77 -16.22 -0.94 2.64
CA SER A 77 -16.95 -2.21 2.76
C SER A 77 -18.25 -2.22 1.96
N GLN A 78 -18.91 -1.06 1.81
CA GLN A 78 -20.17 -0.92 1.07
C GLN A 78 -19.97 -0.63 -0.42
N SER A 79 -18.72 -0.43 -0.86
CA SER A 79 -18.40 -0.23 -2.28
C SER A 79 -18.62 -1.52 -3.09
N MET A 80 -18.79 -1.38 -4.41
CA MET A 80 -18.92 -2.54 -5.31
C MET A 80 -17.72 -3.50 -5.17
N ASP A 81 -16.50 -2.96 -5.16
CA ASP A 81 -15.28 -3.73 -4.98
C ASP A 81 -15.18 -4.37 -3.58
N GLY A 82 -15.66 -3.68 -2.55
CA GLY A 82 -15.73 -4.22 -1.18
C GLY A 82 -16.67 -5.41 -1.07
N GLN A 83 -17.88 -5.28 -1.63
CA GLN A 83 -18.86 -6.36 -1.70
C GLN A 83 -18.35 -7.55 -2.52
N GLU A 84 -17.73 -7.29 -3.67
CA GLU A 84 -17.13 -8.33 -4.51
C GLU A 84 -15.99 -9.08 -3.79
N ALA A 85 -15.12 -8.36 -3.06
CA ALA A 85 -14.08 -8.99 -2.27
C ALA A 85 -14.66 -9.92 -1.20
N ILE A 86 -15.70 -9.50 -0.50
CA ILE A 86 -16.37 -10.30 0.54
C ILE A 86 -17.05 -11.52 -0.09
N THR A 87 -17.85 -11.33 -1.13
CA THR A 87 -18.58 -12.39 -1.81
C THR A 87 -17.64 -13.43 -2.42
N SER A 88 -16.64 -13.00 -3.19
CA SER A 88 -15.68 -13.91 -3.82
C SER A 88 -14.89 -14.73 -2.81
N PHE A 89 -14.56 -14.14 -1.65
CA PHE A 89 -13.90 -14.84 -0.56
C PHE A 89 -14.79 -15.94 0.03
N VAL A 90 -16.06 -15.62 0.33
CA VAL A 90 -17.04 -16.59 0.86
C VAL A 90 -17.30 -17.72 -0.14
N GLU A 91 -17.40 -17.39 -1.42
CA GLU A 91 -17.62 -18.34 -2.53
C GLU A 91 -16.34 -19.08 -2.97
N LYS A 92 -15.17 -18.76 -2.39
CA LYS A 92 -13.86 -19.34 -2.73
C LYS A 92 -13.51 -19.23 -4.22
N ARG A 93 -13.92 -18.14 -4.86
CA ARG A 93 -13.58 -17.81 -6.25
C ARG A 93 -12.61 -16.63 -6.31
N ARG A 94 -12.07 -16.37 -7.50
CA ARG A 94 -11.27 -15.16 -7.72
C ARG A 94 -12.19 -13.94 -7.81
N PRO A 95 -11.84 -12.80 -7.17
CA PRO A 95 -12.59 -11.57 -7.32
C PRO A 95 -12.42 -10.94 -8.70
N GLU A 96 -13.47 -10.30 -9.17
CA GLU A 96 -13.51 -9.47 -10.39
C GLU A 96 -13.73 -8.01 -10.01
N PHE A 97 -12.64 -7.26 -9.84
CA PHE A 97 -12.72 -5.83 -9.55
C PHE A 97 -12.96 -5.03 -10.84
N GLY A 98 -13.81 -4.01 -10.76
CA GLY A 98 -14.04 -3.07 -11.88
C GLY A 98 -12.75 -2.32 -12.25
N ALA A 99 -12.60 -2.00 -13.54
CA ALA A 99 -11.41 -1.31 -14.08
C ALA A 99 -11.21 0.10 -13.50
#